data_AF-A0A0W0SAJ4-F1
#
_entry.id   AF-A0A0W0SAJ4-F1
#
_cell.length_a   1.000
_cell.length_b   1.000
_cell.length_c   1.000
_cell.angle_alpha   90.00
_cell.angle_beta   90.00
_cell.angle_gamma   90.00
#
_symmetry.space_group_name_H-M   'P 1'
#
loop_
_entity.id
_entity.type
_entity.pdbx_description
1 polymer ?
#
loop_
_entity_poly.entity_id
_entity_poly.type
_entity_poly.pdbx_seq_one_letter_code
_entity_poly.pdbx_strand_id
1 'polypeptide(L)'
;MNVHYFDWSQIKKHFFSFIIFLLLDCLSITSFAAQPVLIKNPDGSSVETKADGTKIITNANGSSVVTKPDGTKIITNANGSSVVTKSDGTQIVTNADGSSVQTKPDGTKIVTNVDHSSVIYKPDGTKIITNADGSSVQVNPDGKKIIKDPSGKILK
;
A
#
# COMPACT_ATOMS: atom_id res chain seq x y z
N MET A 1 -57.87 -59.13 -11.74
CA MET A 1 -56.85 -58.20 -12.29
C MET A 1 -55.93 -57.82 -11.14
N ASN A 2 -54.72 -58.38 -11.08
CA ASN A 2 -53.74 -58.03 -10.04
C ASN A 2 -52.85 -56.90 -10.56
N VAL A 3 -52.84 -55.78 -9.84
CA VAL A 3 -52.02 -54.61 -10.15
C VAL A 3 -50.69 -54.80 -9.44
N HIS A 4 -49.60 -54.94 -10.20
CA HIS A 4 -48.25 -55.03 -9.63
C HIS A 4 -47.85 -53.66 -9.06
N TYR A 5 -47.69 -53.60 -7.73
CA TYR A 5 -47.18 -52.41 -7.05
C TYR A 5 -45.66 -52.36 -7.23
N PHE A 6 -45.15 -51.31 -7.86
CA PHE A 6 -43.72 -51.08 -8.04
C PHE A 6 -43.14 -50.52 -6.74
N ASP A 7 -42.29 -51.30 -6.07
CA ASP A 7 -41.68 -50.91 -4.79
C ASP A 7 -40.53 -49.91 -5.01
N TRP A 8 -40.83 -48.64 -4.73
CA TRP A 8 -39.88 -47.52 -4.82
C TRP A 8 -38.84 -47.48 -3.68
N SER A 9 -38.89 -48.39 -2.69
CA SER A 9 -38.01 -48.33 -1.51
C SER A 9 -36.54 -48.62 -1.82
N GLN A 10 -36.27 -49.45 -2.83
CA GLN A 10 -34.90 -49.83 -3.22
C GLN A 10 -34.20 -48.74 -4.04
N ILE A 11 -34.96 -47.92 -4.78
CA ILE A 11 -34.42 -46.81 -5.58
C ILE A 11 -33.96 -45.68 -4.65
N LYS A 12 -34.69 -45.40 -3.56
CA LYS A 12 -34.35 -44.31 -2.63
C LYS A 12 -33.03 -44.55 -1.88
N LYS A 13 -32.66 -45.79 -1.56
CA LYS A 13 -31.43 -46.11 -0.81
C LYS A 13 -30.15 -45.89 -1.62
N HIS A 14 -30.16 -46.19 -2.92
CA HIS A 14 -28.99 -45.96 -3.78
C HIS A 14 -28.84 -44.50 -4.21
N PHE A 15 -29.94 -43.77 -4.40
CA PHE A 15 -29.91 -42.33 -4.71
C PHE A 15 -29.37 -41.48 -3.55
N PHE A 16 -29.67 -41.84 -2.30
CA PHE A 16 -29.22 -41.06 -1.14
C PHE A 16 -27.72 -41.25 -0.84
N SER A 17 -27.17 -42.44 -1.14
CA SER A 17 -25.74 -42.75 -0.95
C SER A 17 -24.84 -42.10 -2.00
N PHE A 18 -25.31 -41.96 -3.25
CA PHE A 18 -24.55 -41.35 -4.33
C PHE A 18 -24.43 -39.81 -4.20
N ILE A 19 -25.42 -39.16 -3.56
CA ILE A 19 -25.42 -37.72 -3.33
C ILE A 19 -24.43 -37.32 -2.22
N ILE A 20 -24.18 -38.20 -1.25
CA ILE A 20 -23.24 -37.92 -0.15
C ILE A 20 -21.78 -38.06 -0.59
N PHE A 21 -21.47 -38.90 -1.58
CA PHE A 21 -20.12 -38.97 -2.17
C PHE A 21 -19.81 -37.78 -3.09
N LEU A 22 -20.81 -37.13 -3.70
CA LEU A 22 -20.61 -35.90 -4.47
C LEU A 22 -20.47 -34.63 -3.59
N LEU A 23 -20.90 -34.70 -2.32
CA LEU A 23 -20.81 -33.57 -1.38
C LEU A 23 -19.50 -33.56 -0.58
N LEU A 24 -18.77 -34.67 -0.50
CA LEU A 24 -17.44 -34.69 0.14
C LEU A 24 -16.32 -34.24 -0.81
N ASP A 25 -16.47 -34.43 -2.12
CA ASP A 25 -15.50 -33.91 -3.11
C ASP A 25 -15.67 -32.40 -3.40
N CYS A 26 -16.78 -31.80 -2.96
CA CYS A 26 -16.96 -30.34 -3.01
C CYS A 26 -16.45 -29.61 -1.75
N LEU A 27 -15.95 -30.34 -0.74
CA LEU A 27 -15.18 -29.74 0.35
C LEU A 27 -13.70 -29.55 -0.02
N SER A 28 -13.40 -29.63 -1.32
CA SER A 28 -12.21 -29.04 -1.94
C SER A 28 -12.58 -27.78 -2.72
N ILE A 29 -13.48 -26.93 -2.20
CA ILE A 29 -13.39 -25.50 -2.53
C ILE A 29 -12.12 -25.00 -1.85
N THR A 30 -11.00 -25.33 -2.50
CA THR A 30 -9.84 -24.49 -2.60
C THR A 30 -10.31 -23.05 -2.48
N SER A 31 -9.82 -22.38 -1.44
CA SER A 31 -9.75 -20.93 -1.34
C SER A 31 -9.83 -20.34 -2.75
N PHE A 32 -10.92 -19.63 -3.07
CA PHE A 32 -10.94 -18.78 -4.25
C PHE A 32 -9.94 -17.67 -3.94
N ALA A 33 -8.65 -17.99 -4.05
CA ALA A 33 -7.58 -17.04 -4.07
C ALA A 33 -8.02 -16.03 -5.12
N ALA A 34 -8.17 -14.76 -4.72
CA ALA A 34 -8.56 -13.70 -5.62
C ALA A 34 -7.62 -13.80 -6.84
N GLN A 35 -8.15 -14.28 -7.96
CA GLN A 35 -7.36 -14.46 -9.16
C GLN A 35 -6.87 -13.06 -9.57
N PRO A 36 -5.59 -12.89 -9.90
CA PRO A 36 -5.13 -11.60 -10.40
C PRO A 36 -5.90 -11.26 -11.68
N VAL A 37 -6.48 -10.07 -11.75
CA VAL A 37 -7.23 -9.56 -12.90
C VAL A 37 -6.43 -8.43 -13.54
N LEU A 38 -6.24 -8.47 -14.86
CA LEU A 38 -5.61 -7.39 -15.62
C LEU A 38 -6.49 -7.01 -16.81
N ILE A 39 -6.92 -5.76 -16.85
CA ILE A 39 -7.69 -5.15 -17.95
C ILE A 39 -6.77 -4.12 -18.62
N LYS A 40 -6.57 -4.24 -19.94
CA LYS A 40 -5.84 -3.27 -20.75
C LYS A 40 -6.79 -2.63 -21.75
N ASN A 41 -6.76 -1.30 -21.84
CA ASN A 41 -7.58 -0.53 -22.76
C ASN A 41 -6.78 -0.16 -24.03
N PRO A 42 -7.45 0.07 -25.18
CA PRO A 42 -6.78 0.45 -26.42
C PRO A 42 -6.00 1.77 -26.35
N ASP A 43 -6.37 2.68 -25.44
CA ASP A 43 -5.70 3.96 -25.21
C ASP A 43 -4.38 3.81 -24.42
N GLY A 44 -4.00 2.59 -24.01
CA GLY A 44 -2.82 2.29 -23.22
C GLY A 44 -3.03 2.33 -21.70
N SER A 45 -4.22 2.72 -21.23
CA SER A 45 -4.56 2.63 -19.80
C SER A 45 -4.83 1.19 -19.37
N SER A 46 -4.73 0.92 -18.06
CA SER A 46 -4.96 -0.42 -17.51
C SER A 46 -5.45 -0.39 -16.06
N VAL A 47 -6.11 -1.48 -15.67
CA VAL A 47 -6.49 -1.77 -14.29
C VAL A 47 -6.04 -3.18 -13.94
N GLU A 48 -5.25 -3.31 -12.89
CA GLU A 48 -4.77 -4.58 -12.36
C GLU A 48 -5.26 -4.76 -10.92
N THR A 49 -5.73 -5.95 -10.57
CA THR A 49 -5.94 -6.37 -9.18
C THR A 49 -5.08 -7.60 -8.95
N LYS A 50 -4.17 -7.55 -7.98
CA LYS A 50 -3.25 -8.64 -7.64
C LYS A 50 -3.90 -9.62 -6.66
N ALA A 51 -3.29 -10.80 -6.52
CA ALA A 51 -3.78 -11.83 -5.61
C ALA A 51 -3.78 -11.42 -4.13
N ASP A 52 -2.89 -10.50 -3.74
CA ASP A 52 -2.87 -9.94 -2.39
C ASP A 52 -4.00 -8.90 -2.15
N GLY A 53 -4.74 -8.50 -3.19
CA GLY A 53 -5.76 -7.46 -3.15
C GLY A 53 -5.27 -6.07 -3.55
N THR A 54 -3.99 -5.90 -3.87
CA THR A 54 -3.44 -4.64 -4.38
C THR A 54 -4.10 -4.27 -5.70
N LYS A 55 -4.64 -3.05 -5.80
CA LYS A 55 -5.21 -2.50 -7.03
C LYS A 55 -4.25 -1.49 -7.64
N ILE A 56 -4.01 -1.59 -8.94
CA ILE A 56 -3.17 -0.68 -9.72
C ILE A 56 -4.01 -0.15 -10.88
N ILE A 57 -4.10 1.16 -11.00
CA ILE A 57 -4.71 1.84 -12.15
C ILE A 57 -3.59 2.62 -12.83
N THR A 58 -3.38 2.40 -14.12
CA THR A 58 -2.41 3.14 -14.94
C THR A 58 -3.18 3.89 -16.01
N ASN A 59 -2.99 5.21 -16.08
CA ASN A 59 -3.57 6.04 -17.12
C ASN A 59 -2.70 6.02 -18.38
N ALA A 60 -3.29 6.36 -19.53
CA ALA A 60 -2.60 6.39 -20.83
C ALA A 60 -1.35 7.29 -20.85
N ASN A 61 -1.32 8.35 -20.03
CA ASN A 61 -0.18 9.26 -19.91
C ASN A 61 0.95 8.75 -19.00
N GLY A 62 0.85 7.52 -18.47
CA GLY A 62 1.84 6.92 -17.56
C GLY A 62 1.67 7.25 -16.08
N SER A 63 0.74 8.15 -15.71
CA SER A 63 0.37 8.32 -14.30
C SER A 63 -0.33 7.08 -13.75
N SER A 64 -0.23 6.83 -12.45
CA SER A 64 -0.83 5.66 -11.82
C SER A 64 -1.31 5.90 -10.40
N VAL A 65 -2.21 5.01 -9.95
CA VAL A 65 -2.68 4.92 -8.57
C VAL A 65 -2.56 3.47 -8.12
N VAL A 66 -1.89 3.25 -6.99
CA VAL A 66 -1.79 1.96 -6.31
C VAL A 66 -2.50 2.05 -4.97
N THR A 67 -3.43 1.13 -4.71
CA THR A 67 -4.07 0.96 -3.40
C THR A 67 -3.71 -0.43 -2.88
N LYS A 68 -3.02 -0.47 -1.75
CA LYS A 68 -2.61 -1.71 -1.09
C LYS A 68 -3.66 -2.18 -0.07
N PRO A 69 -3.69 -3.48 0.26
CA PRO A 69 -4.59 -4.04 1.27
C PRO A 69 -4.40 -3.45 2.66
N ASP A 70 -3.18 -3.02 3.00
CA ASP A 70 -2.87 -2.38 4.27
C ASP A 70 -3.45 -0.97 4.42
N GLY A 71 -4.08 -0.43 3.36
CA GLY A 71 -4.62 0.93 3.30
C GLY A 71 -3.66 1.96 2.70
N THR A 72 -2.42 1.58 2.38
CA THR A 72 -1.46 2.48 1.74
C THR A 72 -1.93 2.82 0.32
N LYS A 73 -1.96 4.12 0.01
CA LYS A 73 -2.24 4.64 -1.33
C LYS A 73 -1.02 5.35 -1.90
N ILE A 74 -0.68 5.06 -3.14
CA ILE A 74 0.42 5.69 -3.88
C ILE A 74 -0.17 6.29 -5.15
N ILE A 75 0.07 7.57 -5.40
CA ILE A 75 -0.28 8.25 -6.64
C ILE A 75 1.03 8.69 -7.28
N THR A 76 1.25 8.33 -8.54
CA THR A 76 2.42 8.75 -9.32
C THR A 76 1.93 9.53 -10.53
N ASN A 77 2.40 10.76 -10.68
CA ASN A 77 2.09 11.60 -11.83
C ASN A 77 3.00 11.26 -13.01
N ALA A 78 2.59 11.64 -14.21
CA ALA A 78 3.33 11.37 -15.44
C ALA A 78 4.73 12.00 -15.47
N ASN A 79 4.96 13.09 -14.72
CA ASN A 79 6.27 13.74 -14.60
C ASN A 79 7.18 13.08 -13.53
N GLY A 80 6.76 11.98 -12.90
CA GLY A 80 7.50 11.27 -11.87
C GLY A 80 7.28 11.77 -10.44
N SER A 81 6.57 12.88 -10.22
CA SER A 81 6.18 13.28 -8.86
C SER A 81 5.18 12.30 -8.27
N SER A 82 5.14 12.17 -6.94
CA SER A 82 4.27 11.20 -6.28
C SER A 82 3.77 11.65 -4.92
N VAL A 83 2.68 11.03 -4.49
CA VAL A 83 2.12 11.14 -3.14
C VAL A 83 1.90 9.75 -2.58
N VAL A 84 2.45 9.48 -1.40
CA VAL A 84 2.21 8.25 -0.63
C VAL A 84 1.45 8.61 0.63
N THR A 85 0.30 7.98 0.84
CA THR A 85 -0.45 8.02 2.10
C THR A 85 -0.40 6.63 2.71
N LYS A 86 0.24 6.51 3.87
CA LYS A 86 0.31 5.24 4.62
C LYS A 86 -0.91 5.11 5.54
N SER A 87 -1.16 3.89 5.97
CA SER A 87 -2.27 3.55 6.88
C SER A 87 -2.14 4.15 8.28
N ASP A 88 -0.93 4.44 8.73
CA ASP A 88 -0.69 5.17 9.98
C ASP A 88 -1.03 6.66 9.89
N GLY A 89 -1.32 7.19 8.69
CA GLY A 89 -1.58 8.61 8.43
C GLY A 89 -0.35 9.39 7.94
N THR A 90 0.82 8.76 7.85
CA THR A 90 2.02 9.37 7.26
C THR A 90 1.76 9.72 5.80
N GLN A 91 2.06 10.95 5.42
CA GLN A 91 2.01 11.42 4.04
C GLN A 91 3.41 11.78 3.55
N ILE A 92 3.76 11.36 2.34
CA ILE A 92 5.03 11.70 1.69
C ILE A 92 4.70 12.24 0.30
N VAL A 93 5.12 13.47 0.02
CA VAL A 93 5.06 14.08 -1.30
C VAL A 93 6.46 14.15 -1.85
N THR A 94 6.69 13.58 -3.02
CA THR A 94 7.97 13.64 -3.73
C THR A 94 7.78 14.38 -5.03
N ASN A 95 8.56 15.44 -5.24
CA ASN A 95 8.56 16.20 -6.48
C ASN A 95 9.37 15.49 -7.56
N ALA A 96 9.18 15.91 -8.82
CA ALA A 96 9.87 15.31 -9.95
C ALA A 96 11.41 15.51 -9.92
N ASP A 97 11.89 16.55 -9.22
CA ASP A 97 13.32 16.82 -9.01
C ASP A 97 13.96 15.96 -7.89
N GLY A 98 13.16 15.13 -7.20
CA GLY A 98 13.60 14.30 -6.08
C GLY A 98 13.49 14.96 -4.70
N SER A 99 13.19 16.25 -4.61
CA SER A 99 12.86 16.88 -3.33
C SER A 99 11.57 16.30 -2.75
N SER A 100 11.44 16.27 -1.42
CA SER A 100 10.27 15.67 -0.78
C SER A 100 9.88 16.32 0.54
N VAL A 101 8.61 16.12 0.91
CA VAL A 101 8.04 16.49 2.20
C VAL A 101 7.35 15.28 2.80
N GLN A 102 7.74 14.88 4.00
CA GLN A 102 7.06 13.88 4.80
C GLN A 102 6.37 14.54 6.01
N THR A 103 5.10 14.24 6.22
CA THR A 103 4.35 14.60 7.42
C THR A 103 3.95 13.33 8.14
N LYS A 104 4.36 13.20 9.40
CA LYS A 104 4.04 12.06 10.26
C LYS A 104 2.77 12.32 11.09
N PRO A 105 2.13 11.27 11.62
CA PRO A 105 0.91 11.40 12.43
C PRO A 105 1.10 12.18 13.73
N ASP A 106 2.32 12.16 14.29
CA ASP A 106 2.67 12.93 15.49
C ASP A 106 2.79 14.45 15.22
N GLY A 107 2.74 14.88 13.95
CA GLY A 107 2.95 16.27 13.53
C GLY A 107 4.39 16.58 13.09
N THR A 108 5.32 15.62 13.18
CA THR A 108 6.68 15.79 12.68
C THR A 108 6.65 16.00 11.17
N LYS A 109 7.28 17.08 10.70
CA LYS A 109 7.46 17.37 9.27
C LYS A 109 8.92 17.31 8.90
N ILE A 110 9.24 16.59 7.83
CA ILE A 110 10.59 16.46 7.27
C ILE A 110 10.54 17.01 5.85
N VAL A 111 11.40 17.97 5.54
CA VAL A 111 11.62 18.49 4.19
C VAL A 111 13.01 18.07 3.76
N THR A 112 13.12 17.42 2.61
CA THR A 112 14.39 16.98 2.02
C THR A 112 14.55 17.63 0.67
N ASN A 113 15.66 18.33 0.47
CA ASN A 113 16.01 18.98 -0.78
C ASN A 113 16.70 18.00 -1.73
N VAL A 114 16.89 18.41 -2.99
CA VAL A 114 17.53 17.61 -4.04
C VAL A 114 18.98 17.25 -3.70
N ASP A 115 19.69 18.11 -2.99
CA ASP A 115 21.08 17.90 -2.54
C ASP A 115 21.18 17.03 -1.27
N HIS A 116 20.07 16.43 -0.83
CA HIS A 116 19.94 15.66 0.41
C HIS A 116 20.08 16.46 1.71
N SER A 117 20.20 17.79 1.65
CA SER A 117 19.98 18.62 2.84
C SER A 117 18.53 18.49 3.31
N SER A 118 18.29 18.66 4.61
CA SER A 118 16.95 18.48 5.17
C SER A 118 16.66 19.39 6.36
N VAL A 119 15.37 19.58 6.60
CA VAL A 119 14.85 20.26 7.78
C VAL A 119 13.77 19.41 8.43
N ILE A 120 13.94 19.11 9.72
CA ILE A 120 12.96 18.42 10.55
C ILE A 120 12.32 19.43 11.50
N TYR A 121 10.99 19.51 11.47
CA TYR A 121 10.17 20.23 12.44
C TYR A 121 9.49 19.21 13.34
N LYS A 122 9.77 19.25 14.63
CA LYS A 122 9.13 18.38 15.63
C LYS A 122 7.93 19.06 16.28
N PRO A 123 6.97 18.27 16.82
CA PRO A 123 5.79 18.81 17.49
C PRO A 123 6.11 19.63 18.74
N ASP A 124 7.22 19.34 19.41
CA ASP A 124 7.69 20.08 20.58
C ASP A 124 8.25 21.47 20.25
N GLY A 125 8.40 21.82 18.97
CA GLY A 125 8.99 23.07 18.49
C GLY A 125 10.48 22.95 18.13
N THR A 126 11.11 21.79 18.35
CA THR A 126 12.49 21.55 17.95
C THR A 126 12.61 21.57 16.42
N LYS A 127 13.61 22.31 15.92
CA LYS A 127 13.97 22.35 14.50
C LYS A 127 15.37 21.78 14.32
N ILE A 128 15.55 20.84 13.40
CA ILE A 128 16.86 20.29 13.03
C ILE A 128 17.11 20.60 11.56
N ILE A 129 18.22 21.26 11.25
CA ILE A 129 18.68 21.52 9.88
C ILE A 129 19.92 20.66 9.67
N THR A 130 19.95 19.88 8.60
CA THR A 130 21.11 19.09 8.19
C THR A 130 21.50 19.52 6.78
N ASN A 131 22.75 19.95 6.60
CA ASN A 131 23.28 20.34 5.30
C ASN A 131 23.72 19.11 4.50
N ALA A 132 23.94 19.28 3.20
CA ALA A 132 24.37 18.21 2.31
C ALA A 132 25.73 17.58 2.70
N ASP A 133 26.59 18.34 3.38
CA ASP A 133 27.87 17.86 3.89
C ASP A 133 27.75 17.04 5.20
N GLY A 134 26.54 16.92 5.77
CA GLY A 134 26.27 16.22 7.02
C GLY A 134 26.38 17.09 8.27
N SER A 135 26.85 18.34 8.17
CA SER A 135 26.80 19.29 9.29
C SER A 135 25.35 19.60 9.67
N SER A 136 25.10 19.91 10.95
CA SER A 136 23.73 20.13 11.42
C SER A 136 23.61 21.18 12.52
N VAL A 137 22.43 21.78 12.59
CA VAL A 137 22.01 22.72 13.64
C VAL A 137 20.67 22.27 14.18
N GLN A 138 20.62 21.90 15.45
CA GLN A 138 19.39 21.72 16.20
C GLN A 138 19.10 23.00 17.00
N VAL A 139 17.87 23.52 16.88
CA VAL A 139 17.33 24.60 17.68
C VAL A 139 16.21 24.03 18.53
N ASN A 140 16.38 24.07 19.84
CA ASN A 140 15.39 23.62 20.80
C ASN A 140 14.28 24.67 20.99
N PRO A 141 13.14 24.30 21.62
CA PRO A 141 12.04 25.23 21.88
C PRO A 141 12.43 26.42 22.78
N ASP A 142 13.43 26.22 23.64
CA ASP A 142 14.02 27.26 24.49
C ASP A 142 14.99 28.19 23.74
N GLY A 143 15.19 27.98 22.43
CA GLY A 143 16.12 28.73 21.58
C GLY A 143 17.58 28.26 21.66
N LYS A 144 17.92 27.30 22.53
CA LYS A 144 19.27 26.76 22.62
C LYS A 144 19.65 26.02 21.34
N LYS A 145 20.89 26.23 20.88
CA LYS A 145 21.43 25.59 19.68
C LYS A 145 22.42 24.50 20.01
N ILE A 146 22.39 23.42 19.24
CA ILE A 146 23.43 22.39 19.18
C ILE A 146 23.91 22.35 17.74
N ILE A 147 25.18 22.67 17.51
CA ILE A 147 25.80 22.68 16.18
C ILE A 147 26.73 21.49 16.10
N LYS A 148 26.67 20.72 15.02
CA LYS A 148 27.58 19.61 14.75
C LYS A 148 28.27 19.79 13.41
N ASP A 149 29.54 19.45 13.36
CA ASP A 149 30.29 19.34 12.10
C ASP A 149 29.88 18.07 11.31
N PRO A 150 30.37 17.88 10.08
CA PRO A 150 30.13 16.68 9.27
C PRO A 150 30.49 15.33 9.94
N SER A 151 31.42 15.33 10.90
CA SER A 151 31.80 14.13 11.66
C SER A 151 30.82 13.81 12.80
N GLY A 152 29.87 14.71 13.07
CA GLY A 152 28.93 14.62 14.17
C GLY A 152 29.44 15.21 15.49
N LYS A 153 30.65 15.78 15.51
CA LYS A 153 31.22 16.42 16.71
C LYS A 153 30.47 17.71 17.01
N ILE A 154 30.07 17.88 18.28
CA ILE A 154 29.43 19.11 18.75
C ILE A 154 30.46 20.24 18.77
N LEU A 155 30.15 21.34 18.09
CA LEU A 155 30.91 22.58 18.16
C LEU A 155 30.46 23.36 19.40
N LYS A 156 31.43 23.80 20.20
CA LYS A 156 31.20 24.64 21.39
C LYS A 156 31.15 26.09 21.01
#